data_AF-A0A920AVI2-F1
#
_entry.id   AF-A0A920AVI2-F1
#
_cell.length_a   1.000
_cell.length_b   1.000
_cell.length_c   1.000
_cell.angle_alpha   90.00
_cell.angle_beta   90.00
_cell.angle_gamma   90.00
#
_symmetry.space_group_name_H-M   'P 1'
#
loop_
_entity.id
_entity.type
_entity.pdbx_description
1 polymer ?
#
loop_
_entity_poly.entity_id
_entity_poly.type
_entity_poly.pdbx_seq_one_letter_code
_entity_poly.pdbx_strand_id
1 'polypeptide(L)'
;MKKFFSFAGTISGTTFFLRTLFTIVLSIPLIITLISKWTSYFTSLGNFDISDPSLENQMAIQAFGDELAQKIADNPEFYLNDFLNSFTFGWILLFVLSVIPAIWFGLATYYKRVSALFFEQRKQVFLALVTFDIVSDYIVLSNSGILTTIVSSIGILIFVFLVFNNSKFENHEG
;
A
#
# COMPACT_ATOMS: atom_id res chain seq x y z
N MET A 1 3.02 -18.36 -13.11
CA MET A 1 2.36 -17.21 -12.45
C MET A 1 1.20 -17.60 -11.54
N LYS A 2 0.18 -18.37 -12.01
CA LYS A 2 -0.98 -18.78 -11.19
C LYS A 2 -0.64 -19.32 -9.79
N LYS A 3 0.41 -20.15 -9.71
CA LYS A 3 0.94 -20.71 -8.47
C LYS A 3 1.22 -19.65 -7.40
N PHE A 4 1.72 -18.47 -7.75
CA PHE A 4 2.08 -17.44 -6.76
C PHE A 4 0.86 -16.79 -6.10
N PHE A 5 -0.25 -16.69 -6.84
CA PHE A 5 -1.50 -16.06 -6.41
C PHE A 5 -2.53 -17.07 -5.88
N SER A 6 -2.20 -18.36 -5.79
CA SER A 6 -3.11 -19.38 -5.27
C SER A 6 -3.04 -19.50 -3.74
N PHE A 7 -4.18 -19.79 -3.12
CA PHE A 7 -4.27 -20.14 -1.69
C PHE A 7 -4.03 -21.65 -1.48
N ALA A 8 -2.91 -22.15 -2.00
CA ALA A 8 -2.54 -23.56 -1.95
C ALA A 8 -1.02 -23.74 -1.87
N GLY A 9 -0.58 -24.86 -1.31
CA GLY A 9 0.83 -25.15 -1.07
C GLY A 9 1.41 -24.45 0.16
N THR A 10 2.71 -24.60 0.36
CA THR A 10 3.45 -24.06 1.51
C THR A 10 4.72 -23.36 1.04
N ILE A 11 5.20 -22.39 1.82
CA ILE A 11 6.46 -21.70 1.56
C ILE A 11 7.36 -21.66 2.79
N SER A 12 8.67 -21.63 2.56
CA SER A 12 9.67 -21.44 3.60
C SER A 12 9.63 -20.00 4.14
N GLY A 13 10.28 -19.79 5.28
CA GLY A 13 10.45 -18.46 5.87
C GLY A 13 11.20 -17.49 4.95
N THR A 14 12.28 -17.95 4.31
CA THR A 14 13.05 -17.15 3.35
C THR A 14 12.19 -16.74 2.14
N THR A 15 11.42 -17.67 1.58
CA THR A 15 10.51 -17.35 0.47
C THR A 15 9.40 -16.41 0.91
N PHE A 16 8.88 -16.56 2.13
CA PHE A 16 7.90 -15.63 2.71
C PHE A 16 8.48 -14.21 2.82
N PHE A 17 9.69 -14.05 3.34
CA PHE A 17 10.38 -12.76 3.42
C PHE A 17 10.56 -12.11 2.03
N LEU A 18 11.10 -12.86 1.07
CA LEU A 18 11.31 -12.37 -0.30
C LEU A 18 10.00 -11.97 -1.00
N ARG A 19 8.93 -12.74 -0.81
CA ARG A 19 7.62 -12.39 -1.35
C ARG A 19 7.02 -11.17 -0.67
N THR A 20 7.24 -11.00 0.64
CA THR A 20 6.80 -9.78 1.33
C THR A 20 7.47 -8.55 0.71
N LEU A 21 8.79 -8.59 0.46
CA LEU A 21 9.49 -7.52 -0.26
C LEU A 21 8.96 -7.32 -1.69
N PHE A 22 8.67 -8.40 -2.41
CA PHE A 22 8.10 -8.32 -3.75
C PHE A 22 6.70 -7.67 -3.76
N THR A 23 5.96 -7.74 -2.66
CA THR A 23 4.66 -7.05 -2.55
C THR A 23 4.81 -5.54 -2.65
N ILE A 24 5.94 -4.97 -2.17
CA ILE A 24 6.27 -3.55 -2.34
C ILE A 24 6.41 -3.20 -3.83
N VAL A 25 7.04 -4.07 -4.61
CA VAL A 25 7.18 -3.92 -6.06
C VAL A 25 5.80 -3.99 -6.75
N LEU A 26 4.91 -4.86 -6.28
CA LEU A 26 3.54 -4.93 -6.78
C LEU A 26 2.69 -3.68 -6.46
N SER A 27 3.13 -2.82 -5.54
CA SER A 27 2.50 -1.54 -5.25
C SER A 27 2.95 -0.41 -6.20
N ILE A 28 3.88 -0.65 -7.13
CA ILE A 28 4.33 0.35 -8.11
C ILE A 28 3.17 0.95 -8.92
N PRO A 29 2.20 0.18 -9.45
CA PRO A 29 1.04 0.74 -10.15
C PRO A 29 0.24 1.72 -9.29
N LEU A 30 0.10 1.46 -7.98
CA LEU A 30 -0.56 2.38 -7.05
C LEU A 30 0.22 3.69 -6.94
N ILE A 31 1.55 3.62 -6.77
CA ILE A 31 2.42 4.80 -6.68
C ILE A 31 2.33 5.63 -7.96
N ILE A 32 2.40 4.99 -9.13
CA ILE A 32 2.25 5.67 -10.43
C ILE A 32 0.89 6.34 -10.50
N THR A 33 -0.20 5.63 -10.16
CA THR A 33 -1.56 6.18 -10.17
C THR A 33 -1.69 7.40 -9.26
N LEU A 34 -1.06 7.36 -8.08
CA LEU A 34 -1.06 8.46 -7.11
C LEU A 34 -0.33 9.69 -7.63
N ILE A 35 0.87 9.52 -8.19
CA ILE A 35 1.63 10.61 -8.80
C ILE A 35 0.87 11.18 -10.00
N SER A 36 0.33 10.33 -10.89
CA SER A 36 -0.46 10.78 -12.04
C SER A 36 -1.70 11.56 -11.64
N LYS A 37 -2.43 11.12 -10.60
CA LYS A 37 -3.59 11.83 -10.10
C LYS A 37 -3.21 13.19 -9.50
N TRP A 38 -2.13 13.22 -8.73
CA TRP A 38 -1.57 14.44 -8.17
C TRP A 38 -1.20 15.41 -9.29
N THR A 39 -0.36 15.02 -10.25
CA THR A 39 0.03 15.87 -11.39
C THR A 39 -1.19 16.37 -12.18
N SER A 40 -2.13 15.48 -12.52
CA SER A 40 -3.34 15.85 -13.26
C SER A 40 -4.18 16.89 -12.52
N TYR A 41 -4.23 16.85 -11.20
CA TYR A 41 -4.91 17.86 -10.40
C TYR A 41 -4.19 19.21 -10.47
N PHE A 42 -2.88 19.27 -10.25
CA PHE A 42 -2.14 20.53 -10.30
C PHE A 42 -2.16 21.17 -11.69
N THR A 43 -2.01 20.37 -12.76
CA THR A 43 -2.13 20.89 -14.13
C THR A 43 -3.54 21.42 -14.42
N SER A 44 -4.58 20.89 -13.77
CA SER A 44 -5.94 21.40 -13.96
C SER A 44 -6.21 22.74 -13.25
N LEU A 45 -5.42 23.07 -12.24
CA LEU A 45 -5.58 24.31 -11.47
C LEU A 45 -4.88 25.52 -12.12
N GLY A 46 -3.85 25.29 -12.92
CA GLY A 46 -3.11 26.36 -13.58
C GLY A 46 -3.29 26.34 -15.09
N ASN A 47 -3.01 27.47 -15.71
CA ASN A 47 -3.11 27.65 -17.16
C ASN A 47 -1.71 27.60 -17.81
N PHE A 48 -0.92 26.59 -17.45
CA PHE A 48 0.46 26.42 -17.91
C PHE A 48 0.62 25.09 -18.64
N ASP A 49 1.50 25.06 -19.63
CA ASP A 49 1.82 23.87 -20.40
C ASP A 49 3.14 23.28 -19.89
N ILE A 50 3.09 22.14 -19.19
CA ILE A 50 4.31 21.49 -18.66
C ILE A 50 5.30 21.09 -19.78
N SER A 51 4.83 21.00 -21.03
CA SER A 51 5.67 20.66 -22.18
C SER A 51 6.34 21.87 -22.85
N ASP A 52 5.98 23.10 -22.50
CA ASP A 52 6.60 24.32 -23.02
C ASP A 52 7.77 24.79 -22.14
N PRO A 53 9.03 24.74 -22.61
CA PRO A 53 10.18 25.19 -21.84
C PRO A 53 10.39 26.72 -21.87
N SER A 54 9.51 27.50 -22.48
CA SER A 54 9.65 28.96 -22.59
C SER A 54 9.80 29.65 -21.22
N LEU A 55 10.57 30.75 -21.18
CA LEU A 55 10.80 31.51 -19.94
C LEU A 55 9.48 32.05 -19.36
N GLU A 56 8.55 32.48 -20.22
CA GLU A 56 7.23 32.95 -19.81
C GLU A 56 6.43 31.85 -19.11
N ASN A 57 6.40 30.64 -19.68
CA ASN A 57 5.71 29.50 -19.09
C ASN A 57 6.38 29.04 -17.77
N GLN A 58 7.72 29.06 -17.69
CA GLN A 58 8.44 28.78 -16.45
C GLN A 58 8.12 29.80 -15.34
N MET A 59 8.02 31.09 -15.68
CA MET A 59 7.61 32.14 -14.74
C MET A 59 6.16 31.94 -14.29
N ALA A 60 5.26 31.53 -15.18
CA ALA A 60 3.88 31.23 -14.84
C ALA A 60 3.76 30.02 -13.89
N ILE A 61 4.53 28.96 -14.11
CA ILE A 61 4.60 27.78 -13.22
C ILE A 61 5.10 28.19 -11.83
N GLN A 62 6.14 29.02 -11.76
CA GLN A 62 6.68 29.50 -10.49
C GLN A 62 5.65 30.35 -9.73
N ALA A 63 5.03 31.32 -10.41
CA ALA A 63 4.00 32.18 -9.81
C ALA A 63 2.79 31.38 -9.31
N PHE A 64 2.36 30.37 -10.07
CA PHE A 64 1.32 29.44 -9.67
C PHE A 64 1.71 28.64 -8.41
N GLY A 65 2.96 28.16 -8.35
CA GLY A 65 3.48 27.45 -7.19
C GLY A 65 3.45 28.31 -5.92
N ASP A 66 3.86 29.58 -6.04
CA ASP A 66 3.86 30.53 -4.93
C ASP A 66 2.42 30.86 -4.46
N GLU A 67 1.49 31.07 -5.39
CA GLU A 67 0.08 31.33 -5.06
C GLU A 67 -0.58 30.12 -4.38
N LEU A 68 -0.32 28.91 -4.89
CA LEU A 68 -0.82 27.68 -4.27
C LEU A 68 -0.25 27.47 -2.87
N ALA A 69 1.06 27.70 -2.68
CA ALA A 69 1.67 27.58 -1.37
C ALA A 69 1.01 28.53 -0.36
N GLN A 70 0.70 29.76 -0.78
CA GLN A 70 -0.01 30.72 0.04
C GLN A 70 -1.45 30.26 0.33
N LYS A 71 -2.21 29.79 -0.67
CA LYS A 71 -3.57 29.25 -0.46
C LYS A 71 -3.59 28.05 0.48
N ILE A 72 -2.61 27.17 0.39
CA ILE A 72 -2.46 26.02 1.30
C ILE A 72 -2.09 26.49 2.71
N ALA A 73 -1.24 27.51 2.85
CA ALA A 73 -0.90 28.07 4.16
C ALA A 73 -2.11 28.76 4.83
N ASP A 74 -2.90 29.49 4.05
CA ASP A 74 -4.08 30.20 4.54
C ASP A 74 -5.25 29.26 4.86
N ASN A 75 -5.42 28.20 4.05
CA ASN A 75 -6.45 27.19 4.26
C ASN A 75 -6.01 25.79 3.78
N PRO A 76 -5.39 24.98 4.65
CA PRO A 76 -4.95 23.63 4.30
C PRO A 76 -6.10 22.70 3.90
N GLU A 77 -7.28 22.89 4.51
CA GLU A 77 -8.44 22.04 4.25
C GLU A 77 -9.03 22.26 2.87
N PHE A 78 -8.93 23.48 2.34
CA PHE A 78 -9.37 23.79 0.97
C PHE A 78 -8.67 22.87 -0.04
N TYR A 79 -7.34 22.77 0.04
CA TYR A 79 -6.56 21.93 -0.86
C TYR A 79 -6.95 20.45 -0.77
N LEU A 80 -7.07 19.92 0.45
CA LEU A 80 -7.43 18.50 0.64
C LEU A 80 -8.83 18.20 0.12
N ASN A 81 -9.81 19.04 0.43
CA ASN A 81 -11.18 18.84 -0.02
C ASN A 81 -11.29 18.97 -1.55
N ASP A 82 -10.64 19.96 -2.15
CA ASP A 82 -10.67 20.16 -3.60
C ASP A 82 -9.95 19.03 -4.35
N PHE A 83 -8.79 18.59 -3.85
CA PHE A 83 -8.09 17.41 -4.37
C PHE A 83 -8.95 16.15 -4.29
N LEU A 84 -9.59 15.88 -3.15
CA LEU A 84 -10.47 14.72 -2.98
C LEU A 84 -11.71 14.80 -3.88
N ASN A 85 -12.33 15.98 -4.01
CA ASN A 85 -13.49 16.20 -4.87
C ASN A 85 -13.14 16.07 -6.37
N SER A 86 -11.87 16.25 -6.74
CA SER A 86 -11.41 16.04 -8.13
C SER A 86 -11.36 14.56 -8.55
N PHE A 87 -11.63 13.61 -7.65
CA PHE A 87 -11.67 12.18 -7.99
C PHE A 87 -12.94 11.85 -8.78
N THR A 88 -12.74 11.44 -10.03
CA THR A 88 -13.80 10.86 -10.85
C THR A 88 -13.90 9.35 -10.60
N PHE A 89 -14.99 8.74 -11.05
CA PHE A 89 -15.15 7.28 -11.03
C PHE A 89 -13.98 6.56 -11.70
N GLY A 90 -13.47 7.09 -12.82
CA GLY A 90 -12.32 6.52 -13.52
C GLY A 90 -11.06 6.48 -12.67
N TRP A 91 -10.76 7.55 -11.93
CA TRP A 91 -9.64 7.58 -11.00
C TRP A 91 -9.82 6.55 -9.87
N ILE A 92 -10.99 6.52 -9.24
CA ILE A 92 -11.28 5.56 -8.16
C ILE A 92 -11.09 4.11 -8.66
N LEU A 93 -11.59 3.80 -9.86
CA LEU A 93 -11.43 2.48 -10.46
C LEU A 93 -9.94 2.13 -10.69
N LEU A 94 -9.13 3.07 -11.20
CA LEU A 94 -7.70 2.86 -11.40
C LEU A 94 -6.98 2.58 -10.07
N PHE A 95 -7.30 3.31 -9.00
CA PHE A 95 -6.74 3.05 -7.67
C PHE A 95 -7.09 1.64 -7.18
N VAL A 96 -8.35 1.23 -7.31
CA VAL A 96 -8.80 -0.12 -6.92
C VAL A 96 -8.05 -1.19 -7.71
N LEU A 97 -7.96 -1.06 -9.04
CA LEU A 97 -7.27 -2.02 -9.89
C LEU A 97 -5.76 -2.10 -9.59
N SER A 98 -5.14 -0.99 -9.22
CA SER A 98 -3.73 -0.92 -8.85
C SER A 98 -3.41 -1.61 -7.52
N VAL A 99 -4.36 -1.66 -6.59
CA VAL A 99 -4.17 -2.24 -5.25
C VAL A 99 -4.45 -3.75 -5.20
N ILE A 100 -5.43 -4.23 -5.98
CA ILE A 100 -5.89 -5.63 -5.96
C ILE A 100 -4.73 -6.65 -6.07
N PRO A 101 -3.77 -6.51 -7.02
CA PRO A 101 -2.69 -7.48 -7.17
C PRO A 101 -1.80 -7.59 -5.92
N ALA A 102 -1.48 -6.45 -5.30
CA ALA A 102 -0.64 -6.41 -4.10
C ALA A 102 -1.35 -7.06 -2.90
N ILE A 103 -2.63 -6.71 -2.67
CA ILE A 103 -3.44 -7.33 -1.60
C ILE A 103 -3.55 -8.83 -1.82
N TRP A 104 -3.94 -9.27 -3.02
CA TRP A 104 -4.15 -10.69 -3.30
C TRP A 104 -2.86 -11.50 -3.16
N PHE A 105 -1.75 -10.98 -3.67
CA PHE A 105 -0.44 -11.63 -3.56
C PHE A 105 0.04 -11.70 -2.10
N GLY A 106 -0.15 -10.62 -1.32
CA GLY A 106 0.15 -10.60 0.10
C GLY A 106 -0.63 -11.65 0.88
N LEU A 107 -1.96 -11.70 0.69
CA LEU A 107 -2.84 -12.68 1.32
C LEU A 107 -2.47 -14.12 0.96
N ALA A 108 -2.21 -14.41 -0.32
CA ALA A 108 -1.77 -15.73 -0.76
C ALA A 108 -0.41 -16.12 -0.14
N THR A 109 0.49 -15.16 0.01
CA THR A 109 1.80 -15.35 0.64
C THR A 109 1.66 -15.69 2.12
N TYR A 110 0.86 -14.94 2.88
CA TYR A 110 0.55 -15.23 4.29
C TYR A 110 -0.12 -16.60 4.44
N TYR A 111 -1.13 -16.90 3.62
CA TYR A 111 -1.84 -18.16 3.70
C TYR A 111 -0.91 -19.37 3.51
N LYS A 112 -0.02 -19.32 2.51
CA LYS A 112 0.95 -20.39 2.29
C LYS A 112 1.92 -20.54 3.44
N ARG A 113 2.32 -19.43 4.05
CA ARG A 113 3.26 -19.47 5.17
C ARG A 113 2.59 -20.04 6.42
N VAL A 114 1.39 -19.59 6.72
CA VAL A 114 0.55 -20.16 7.78
C VAL A 114 0.30 -21.64 7.55
N SER A 115 0.04 -22.05 6.30
CA SER A 115 -0.13 -23.46 5.94
C SER A 115 1.11 -24.30 6.21
N ALA A 116 2.31 -23.72 6.13
CA ALA A 116 3.56 -24.40 6.45
C ALA A 116 3.74 -24.65 7.95
N LEU A 117 3.31 -23.71 8.80
CA LEU A 117 3.52 -23.73 10.25
C LEU A 117 2.36 -24.37 11.02
N PHE A 118 1.13 -24.17 10.55
CA PHE A 118 -0.10 -24.52 11.25
C PHE A 118 -1.05 -25.31 10.34
N PHE A 119 -0.55 -26.30 9.60
CA PHE A 119 -1.29 -26.98 8.53
C PHE A 119 -2.74 -27.35 8.90
N GLU A 120 -2.94 -28.01 10.04
CA GLU A 120 -4.28 -28.42 10.52
C GLU A 120 -5.22 -27.24 10.82
N GLN A 121 -4.69 -26.17 11.42
CA GLN A 121 -5.45 -25.00 11.87
C GLN A 121 -5.33 -23.80 10.91
N ARG A 122 -4.77 -24.01 9.72
CA ARG A 122 -4.30 -22.93 8.83
C ARG A 122 -5.36 -21.89 8.51
N LYS A 123 -6.62 -22.29 8.34
CA LYS A 123 -7.72 -21.38 8.03
C LYS A 123 -8.04 -20.46 9.20
N GLN A 124 -8.05 -21.00 10.42
CA GLN A 124 -8.32 -20.23 11.64
C GLN A 124 -7.19 -19.25 11.94
N VAL A 125 -5.94 -19.73 11.86
CA VAL A 125 -4.76 -18.88 12.09
C VAL A 125 -4.66 -17.80 11.00
N PHE A 126 -4.90 -18.13 9.73
CA PHE A 126 -4.89 -17.14 8.65
C PHE A 126 -5.95 -16.07 8.85
N LEU A 127 -7.19 -16.47 9.20
CA LEU A 127 -8.26 -15.51 9.47
C LEU A 127 -7.94 -14.62 10.68
N ALA A 128 -7.37 -15.20 11.74
CA ALA A 128 -6.95 -14.44 12.92
C ALA A 128 -5.86 -13.42 12.58
N LEU A 129 -4.87 -13.79 11.75
CA LEU A 129 -3.83 -12.87 11.28
C LEU A 129 -4.39 -11.74 10.43
N VAL A 130 -5.23 -12.05 9.44
CA VAL A 130 -5.87 -11.01 8.60
C VAL A 130 -6.74 -10.07 9.44
N THR A 131 -7.47 -10.62 10.41
CA THR A 131 -8.29 -9.81 11.33
C THR A 131 -7.42 -8.94 12.22
N PHE A 132 -6.32 -9.49 12.74
CA PHE A 132 -5.34 -8.74 13.52
C PHE A 132 -4.75 -7.59 12.70
N ASP A 133 -4.32 -7.84 11.46
CA ASP A 133 -3.74 -6.80 10.59
C ASP A 133 -4.73 -5.65 10.39
N ILE A 134 -5.98 -5.93 9.99
CA ILE A 134 -7.03 -4.91 9.79
C ILE A 134 -7.31 -4.10 11.06
N VAL A 135 -7.44 -4.78 12.21
CA VAL A 135 -7.70 -4.11 13.50
C VAL A 135 -6.49 -3.29 13.94
N SER A 136 -5.29 -3.81 13.73
CA SER A 136 -4.03 -3.14 14.08
C SER A 136 -3.83 -1.87 13.26
N ASP A 137 -4.10 -1.93 11.95
CA ASP A 137 -4.03 -0.78 11.05
C ASP A 137 -5.02 0.31 11.48
N TYR A 138 -6.26 -0.07 11.79
CA TYR A 138 -7.26 0.87 12.31
C TYR A 138 -6.79 1.55 13.61
N ILE A 139 -6.23 0.79 14.56
CA ILE A 139 -5.71 1.33 15.82
C ILE A 139 -4.56 2.30 15.55
N VAL A 140 -3.60 1.92 14.71
CA VAL A 140 -2.41 2.72 14.38
C VAL A 140 -2.79 4.02 13.65
N LEU A 141 -3.77 3.97 12.74
CA LEU A 141 -4.22 5.14 11.99
C LEU A 141 -5.11 6.08 12.82
N SER A 142 -5.85 5.54 13.79
CA SER A 142 -6.83 6.31 14.57
C SER A 142 -6.32 6.81 15.92
N ASN A 143 -5.16 6.33 16.38
CA ASN A 143 -4.61 6.65 17.71
C ASN A 143 -3.13 7.07 17.61
N SER A 144 -2.58 7.55 18.71
CA SER A 144 -1.14 7.79 18.86
C SER A 144 -0.67 7.39 20.27
N GLY A 145 0.66 7.28 20.46
CA GLY A 145 1.27 6.99 21.77
C GLY A 145 1.56 5.51 22.03
N ILE A 146 1.48 5.12 23.31
CA ILE A 146 1.97 3.80 23.75
C ILE A 146 1.18 2.63 23.16
N LEU A 147 -0.14 2.77 23.00
CA LEU A 147 -1.00 1.74 22.45
C LEU A 147 -0.61 1.38 21.01
N THR A 148 -0.37 2.37 20.16
CA THR A 148 0.04 2.13 18.78
C THR A 148 1.41 1.47 18.72
N THR A 149 2.34 1.89 19.58
CA THR A 149 3.68 1.29 19.67
C THR A 149 3.61 -0.18 20.06
N ILE A 150 2.77 -0.54 21.03
CA ILE A 150 2.57 -1.94 21.46
C ILE A 150 1.99 -2.77 20.32
N VAL A 151 0.93 -2.29 19.68
CA VAL A 151 0.24 -3.01 18.59
C VAL A 151 1.18 -3.22 17.41
N SER A 152 1.92 -2.20 16.98
CA SER A 152 2.93 -2.32 15.91
C SER A 152 4.04 -3.29 16.29
N SER A 153 4.49 -3.29 17.56
CA SER A 153 5.51 -4.23 18.04
C SER A 153 5.03 -5.68 17.97
N ILE A 154 3.76 -5.95 18.32
CA ILE A 154 3.16 -7.28 18.18
C ILE A 154 3.14 -7.72 16.71
N GLY A 155 2.77 -6.84 15.79
CA GLY A 155 2.80 -7.12 14.34
C GLY A 155 4.21 -7.49 13.86
N ILE A 156 5.24 -6.76 14.30
CA ILE A 156 6.64 -7.08 13.98
C ILE A 156 7.04 -8.45 14.56
N LEU A 157 6.67 -8.75 15.81
CA LEU A 157 6.98 -10.05 16.42
C LEU A 157 6.33 -11.21 15.68
N ILE A 158 5.07 -11.05 15.25
CA ILE A 158 4.37 -12.03 14.40
C ILE A 158 5.13 -12.20 13.08
N PHE A 159 5.51 -11.12 12.42
CA PHE A 159 6.26 -11.17 11.17
C PHE A 159 7.60 -11.92 11.33
N VAL A 160 8.38 -11.56 12.36
CA VAL A 160 9.65 -12.22 12.69
C VAL A 160 9.43 -13.70 12.95
N PHE A 161 8.40 -14.07 13.72
CA PHE A 161 8.03 -15.47 13.95
C PHE A 161 7.75 -16.20 12.63
N LEU A 162 6.95 -15.61 11.73
CA LEU A 162 6.64 -16.20 10.44
C LEU A 162 7.89 -16.35 9.57
N VAL A 163 8.85 -15.42 9.62
CA VAL A 163 10.10 -15.51 8.84
C VAL A 163 11.02 -16.60 9.38
N PHE A 164 11.24 -16.68 10.69
CA PHE A 164 12.33 -17.51 11.23
C PHE A 164 11.90 -18.88 11.76
N ASN A 165 10.61 -19.11 12.03
CA ASN A 165 10.18 -20.39 12.59
C ASN A 165 10.31 -21.53 11.54
N ASN A 166 10.84 -22.68 11.91
CA ASN A 166 10.99 -23.78 10.97
C ASN A 166 9.67 -24.52 10.75
N SER A 167 9.39 -24.85 9.49
CA SER A 167 8.21 -25.63 9.13
C SER A 167 8.50 -27.13 9.23
N LYS A 168 7.44 -27.95 9.32
CA LYS A 168 7.56 -29.42 9.32
C LYS A 168 7.79 -30.02 7.92
N PHE A 169 7.68 -29.20 6.87
CA PHE A 169 7.84 -29.64 5.49
C PHE A 169 9.30 -29.49 5.06
N GLU A 170 9.89 -30.55 4.50
CA GLU A 170 11.24 -30.50 3.91
C GLU A 170 11.23 -29.76 2.57
N ASN A 171 10.19 -30.00 1.76
CA ASN A 171 10.04 -29.39 0.44
C ASN A 171 8.81 -28.47 0.40
N HIS A 172 8.98 -27.32 -0.24
CA HIS A 172 7.95 -26.30 -0.36
C HIS A 172 7.48 -26.16 -1.81
N GLU A 173 6.21 -26.50 -2.05
CA GLU A 173 5.61 -26.47 -3.36
C GLU A 173 4.86 -25.16 -3.65
N GLY A 174 5.07 -24.07 -2.90
CA GLY A 174 4.26 -22.84 -2.98
C GLY A 174 4.83 -21.69 -3.80
#